data_AF-A0A5E4WF92-F1
#
_entry.id   AF-A0A5E4WF92-F1
#
_cell.length_a   1.000
_cell.length_b   1.000
_cell.length_c   1.000
_cell.angle_alpha   90.00
_cell.angle_beta   90.00
_cell.angle_gamma   90.00
#
_symmetry.space_group_name_H-M   'P 1'
#
loop_
_entity.id
_entity.type
_entity.pdbx_description
1 polymer ?
#
loop_
_entity_poly.entity_id
_entity_poly.type
_entity_poly.pdbx_seq_one_letter_code
_entity_poly.pdbx_strand_id
1 'polypeptide(L)'
;MDPKRKMKNIKIFEEGNFTRWFRLCLIAAGFSIMYYTFKFIEPSIWSGALLLVGLGIAAVGGMTSRAALLRIKPFDSSNKKARDSYKSKDDEENQSK
;
A
#
# COMPACT_ATOMS: atom_id res chain seq x y z
N MET A 1 -31.24 13.77 17.11
CA MET A 1 -30.89 12.61 16.26
C MET A 1 -29.60 12.98 15.54
N ASP A 2 -28.47 12.44 15.97
CA ASP A 2 -27.13 12.92 15.61
C ASP A 2 -26.51 11.98 14.55
N PRO A 3 -26.37 12.39 13.27
CA PRO A 3 -25.69 11.58 12.29
C PRO A 3 -24.26 12.08 12.16
N LYS A 4 -23.41 11.81 13.16
CA LYS A 4 -21.95 11.80 12.93
C LYS A 4 -21.62 10.70 11.93
N ARG A 5 -21.77 11.04 10.64
CA ARG A 5 -21.25 10.31 9.50
C ARG A 5 -19.73 10.25 9.68
N LYS A 6 -19.22 9.20 10.34
CA LYS A 6 -17.80 8.92 10.46
C LYS A 6 -17.25 8.76 9.03
N MET A 7 -16.68 9.82 8.49
CA MET A 7 -15.85 9.74 7.29
C MET A 7 -14.62 8.93 7.68
N LYS A 8 -14.59 7.65 7.30
CA LYS A 8 -13.38 6.84 7.41
C LYS A 8 -12.36 7.47 6.47
N ASN A 9 -11.44 8.25 7.02
CA ASN A 9 -10.25 8.70 6.29
C ASN A 9 -9.54 7.44 5.79
N ILE A 10 -9.47 7.26 4.47
CA ILE A 10 -8.86 6.10 3.84
C ILE A 10 -7.35 6.24 4.07
N LYS A 11 -6.84 5.59 5.12
CA LYS A 11 -5.40 5.49 5.32
C LYS A 11 -4.85 4.56 4.25
N ILE A 12 -4.02 5.10 3.38
CA ILE A 12 -3.37 4.35 2.29
C ILE A 12 -2.24 3.45 2.85
N PHE A 13 -1.67 3.87 3.98
CA PHE A 13 -0.59 3.17 4.69
C PHE A 13 -1.05 2.79 6.10
N GLU A 14 -0.91 1.52 6.43
CA GLU A 14 -1.19 0.98 7.77
C GLU A 14 -0.06 -0.01 8.10
N GLU A 15 0.59 0.19 9.26
CA GLU A 15 1.68 -0.67 9.75
C GLU A 15 2.88 -0.84 8.80
N GLY A 16 3.26 0.22 8.06
CA GLY A 16 4.42 0.19 7.19
C GLY A 16 4.24 -0.61 5.90
N ASN A 17 2.99 -0.95 5.55
CA ASN A 17 2.60 -1.51 4.25
C ASN A 17 1.29 -0.87 3.76
N PHE A 18 0.88 -1.15 2.52
CA PHE A 18 -0.42 -0.76 2.00
C PHE A 18 -1.55 -1.44 2.76
N THR A 19 -2.56 -0.66 3.13
CA THR A 19 -3.75 -1.14 3.84
C THR A 19 -4.40 -2.31 3.08
N ARG A 20 -4.89 -3.33 3.80
CA ARG A 20 -5.54 -4.50 3.18
C ARG A 20 -6.64 -4.10 2.18
N TRP A 21 -7.43 -3.09 2.53
CA TRP A 21 -8.46 -2.54 1.66
C TRP A 21 -7.88 -1.90 0.38
N PHE A 22 -6.81 -1.12 0.50
CA PHE A 22 -6.18 -0.49 -0.67
C PHE A 22 -5.62 -1.52 -1.65
N ARG A 23 -5.02 -2.61 -1.15
CA ARG A 23 -4.53 -3.73 -1.97
C ARG A 23 -5.66 -4.44 -2.72
N LEU A 24 -6.79 -4.68 -2.04
CA LEU A 24 -7.98 -5.24 -2.69
C LEU A 24 -8.55 -4.30 -3.74
N CYS A 25 -8.57 -2.99 -3.48
CA CYS A 25 -9.00 -1.99 -4.46
C CYS A 25 -8.11 -1.98 -5.71
N LEU A 26 -6.78 -2.08 -5.56
CA LEU A 26 -5.87 -2.18 -6.71
C LEU A 26 -6.15 -3.42 -7.56
N ILE A 27 -6.33 -4.57 -6.93
CA ILE A 27 -6.67 -5.82 -7.63
C ILE A 27 -8.00 -5.65 -8.37
N ALA A 28 -9.04 -5.19 -7.68
CA ALA A 28 -10.36 -4.99 -8.26
C ALA A 28 -10.34 -3.96 -9.42
N ALA A 29 -9.59 -2.86 -9.27
CA ALA A 29 -9.44 -1.85 -10.30
C ALA A 29 -8.74 -2.42 -11.55
N GLY A 30 -7.64 -3.16 -11.38
CA GLY A 30 -6.94 -3.79 -12.49
C GLY A 30 -7.82 -4.77 -13.29
N PHE A 31 -8.57 -5.63 -12.59
CA PHE A 31 -9.54 -6.52 -13.25
C PHE A 31 -10.71 -5.79 -13.90
N SER A 32 -11.19 -4.71 -13.27
CA SER A 32 -12.24 -3.88 -13.85
C SER A 32 -11.78 -3.26 -15.17
N ILE A 33 -10.58 -2.68 -15.20
CA ILE A 33 -9.98 -2.10 -16.41
C ILE A 33 -9.84 -3.15 -17.50
N MET A 34 -9.36 -4.36 -17.18
CA MET A 34 -9.30 -5.47 -18.14
C MET A 34 -10.70 -5.83 -18.69
N TYR A 35 -11.71 -5.97 -17.81
CA TYR A 35 -13.07 -6.29 -18.23
C TYR A 35 -13.68 -5.23 -19.16
N TYR A 36 -13.52 -3.94 -18.82
CA TYR A 36 -14.00 -2.84 -19.65
C TYR A 36 -13.26 -2.77 -21.00
N THR A 37 -11.95 -3.03 -20.99
CA THR A 37 -11.12 -3.07 -22.21
C THR A 37 -11.64 -4.15 -23.17
N PHE A 38 -11.93 -5.35 -22.67
CA PHE A 38 -12.48 -6.42 -23.50
C PHE A 38 -13.90 -6.14 -24.02
N LYS A 39 -14.72 -5.47 -23.22
CA LYS A 39 -16.13 -5.25 -23.56
C LYS A 39 -16.36 -4.10 -24.53
N PHE A 40 -15.55 -3.04 -24.45
CA PHE A 40 -15.81 -1.78 -25.15
C PHE A 40 -14.78 -1.43 -26.23
N ILE A 41 -13.59 -2.06 -26.24
CA ILE A 41 -12.51 -1.67 -27.15
C ILE A 41 -12.24 -2.80 -28.14
N GLU A 42 -12.21 -2.47 -29.43
CA GLU A 42 -11.86 -3.42 -30.47
C GLU A 42 -10.42 -3.95 -30.31
N PRO A 43 -10.14 -5.18 -30.78
CA PRO A 43 -8.80 -5.76 -30.73
C PRO A 43 -7.82 -4.89 -31.53
N SER A 44 -6.94 -4.19 -30.83
CA SER A 44 -5.98 -3.23 -31.38
C SER A 44 -4.75 -3.16 -30.48
N ILE A 45 -3.64 -2.66 -31.00
CA ILE A 45 -2.39 -2.47 -30.24
C ILE A 45 -2.65 -1.63 -28.97
N TRP A 46 -3.53 -0.63 -29.08
CA TRP A 46 -3.92 0.22 -27.96
C TRP A 46 -4.75 -0.50 -26.90
N SER A 47 -5.62 -1.44 -27.29
CA SER A 47 -6.38 -2.24 -26.32
C SER A 47 -5.48 -3.25 -25.61
N GLY A 48 -4.48 -3.80 -26.32
CA GLY A 48 -3.42 -4.60 -25.70
C GLY A 48 -2.62 -3.82 -24.65
N ALA A 49 -2.24 -2.57 -24.93
CA ALA A 49 -1.55 -1.72 -23.98
C ALA A 49 -2.39 -1.41 -22.73
N LEU A 50 -3.67 -1.10 -22.90
CA LEU A 50 -4.62 -0.88 -21.80
C LEU A 50 -4.82 -2.13 -20.92
N LEU A 51 -4.86 -3.29 -21.55
CA LEU A 51 -4.95 -4.58 -20.84
C LEU A 51 -3.69 -4.84 -20.02
N LEU A 52 -2.50 -4.56 -20.57
CA LEU A 52 -1.23 -4.61 -19.85
C LEU A 52 -1.18 -3.67 -18.65
N VAL A 53 -1.75 -2.47 -18.77
CA VAL A 53 -1.89 -1.53 -17.64
C VAL A 53 -2.80 -2.12 -16.56
N GLY A 54 -3.97 -2.65 -16.93
CA GLY A 54 -4.87 -3.32 -15.99
C GLY A 54 -4.21 -4.50 -15.27
N LEU A 55 -3.46 -5.31 -16.01
CA LEU A 55 -2.68 -6.42 -15.49
C LEU A 55 -1.58 -5.94 -14.52
N GLY A 56 -0.84 -4.89 -14.88
CA GLY A 56 0.19 -4.30 -14.04
C GLY A 56 -0.37 -3.80 -12.70
N ILE A 57 -1.51 -3.10 -12.73
CA ILE A 57 -2.20 -2.63 -11.52
C ILE A 57 -2.64 -3.81 -10.65
N ALA A 58 -3.24 -4.85 -11.24
CA ALA A 58 -3.64 -6.05 -10.51
C ALA A 58 -2.43 -6.79 -9.90
N ALA A 59 -1.33 -6.90 -10.65
CA ALA A 59 -0.09 -7.52 -10.21
C ALA A 59 0.53 -6.77 -9.02
N VAL A 60 0.58 -5.44 -9.05
CA VAL A 60 1.05 -4.61 -7.93
C VAL A 60 0.18 -4.83 -6.69
N GLY A 61 -1.15 -4.86 -6.84
CA GLY A 61 -2.08 -5.19 -5.76
C GLY A 61 -1.86 -6.60 -5.19
N GLY A 62 -1.60 -7.59 -6.04
CA GLY A 62 -1.32 -8.97 -5.65
C GLY A 62 0.03 -9.16 -4.96
N MET A 63 1.09 -8.54 -5.48
CA MET A 63 2.44 -8.61 -4.91
C MET A 63 2.51 -7.92 -3.54
N THR A 64 1.86 -6.77 -3.39
CA THR A 64 1.73 -6.10 -2.08
C THR A 64 0.87 -6.91 -1.11
N SER A 65 -0.07 -7.73 -1.62
CA SER A 65 -0.79 -8.72 -0.81
C SER A 65 0.16 -9.74 -0.18
N ARG A 66 1.02 -10.33 -1.01
CA ARG A 66 2.05 -11.32 -0.60
C ARG A 66 3.12 -10.71 0.32
N ALA A 67 3.59 -9.50 0.04
CA ALA A 67 4.59 -8.84 0.88
C ALA A 67 4.10 -8.63 2.32
N ALA A 68 2.83 -8.28 2.52
CA ALA A 68 2.29 -8.15 3.87
C ALA A 68 2.07 -9.51 4.57
N LEU A 69 1.76 -10.57 3.81
CA LEU A 69 1.70 -11.94 4.37
C LEU A 69 3.07 -12.39 4.87
N LEU A 70 4.14 -12.00 4.17
CA LEU A 70 5.53 -12.23 4.58
C LEU A 70 6.01 -11.24 5.67
N ARG A 71 5.12 -10.40 6.21
CA ARG A 71 5.41 -9.36 7.23
C ARG A 71 6.55 -8.41 6.82
N ILE A 72 6.79 -8.27 5.51
CA ILE A 72 7.74 -7.30 4.99
C ILE A 72 7.03 -5.94 5.06
N LYS A 73 7.60 -5.06 5.88
CA LYS A 73 7.09 -3.71 6.09
C LYS A 73 8.08 -2.70 5.51
N PRO A 74 8.03 -2.46 4.19
CA PRO A 74 8.99 -1.58 3.53
C PRO A 74 8.93 -0.12 4.03
N PHE A 75 7.83 0.28 4.65
CA PHE A 75 7.63 1.62 5.20
C PHE A 75 7.44 1.61 6.73
N ASP A 76 7.94 0.60 7.46
CA ASP A 76 7.82 0.61 8.91
C ASP A 76 8.65 1.73 9.54
N SER A 77 8.09 2.31 10.59
CA SER A 77 8.73 3.33 11.42
C SER A 77 9.74 2.74 12.42
N SER A 78 10.02 1.43 12.37
CA SER A 78 10.98 0.76 13.26
C SER A 78 12.38 1.40 13.20
N ASN A 79 12.80 1.90 12.03
CA ASN A 79 14.05 2.64 11.88
C ASN A 79 14.12 3.91 12.72
N LYS A 80 12.97 4.57 12.97
CA LYS A 80 12.90 5.72 13.88
C LYS A 80 13.11 5.29 15.34
N LYS A 81 12.48 4.19 15.78
CA LYS A 81 12.67 3.62 17.12
C LYS A 81 14.11 3.15 17.36
N ALA A 82 14.74 2.51 16.37
CA ALA A 82 16.13 2.11 16.49
C ALA A 82 17.05 3.31 16.66
N ARG A 83 16.82 4.39 15.91
CA ARG A 83 17.60 5.64 16.02
C ARG A 83 17.41 6.37 17.35
N ASP A 84 16.20 6.38 17.89
CA ASP A 84 15.93 6.98 19.20
C ASP A 84 16.57 6.17 20.36
N SER A 85 16.73 4.85 20.23
CA SER A 85 17.43 4.03 21.23
C SER A 85 18.93 4.31 21.36
N TYR A 86 19.55 4.87 20.32
CA TYR A 86 20.95 5.32 20.39
C TYR A 86 21.08 6.70 21.05
N LYS A 87 20.07 7.57 20.92
CA LYS A 87 20.08 8.88 21.59
C LYS A 87 20.03 8.79 23.11
N SER A 88 19.31 7.80 23.65
CA SER A 88 19.18 7.62 25.10
C SER A 88 20.45 7.11 25.81
N LYS A 89 21.54 6.82 25.08
CA LYS A 89 22.81 6.37 25.68
C LYS A 89 23.87 7.46 25.81
N ASP A 90 23.79 8.55 25.03
CA ASP A 90 24.75 9.65 25.12
C ASP A 90 24.49 10.59 26.31
N ASP A 91 23.27 10.60 26.87
CA ASP A 91 22.90 11.49 27.97
C ASP A 91 23.19 10.91 29.37
N GLU A 92 23.39 9.60 29.53
CA GLU A 92 23.74 8.97 30.82
C GLU A 92 25.26 8.93 31.10
N GLU A 93 26.12 9.04 30.08
CA GLU A 93 27.59 9.00 30.26
C GLU A 93 28.17 10.37 30.69
N ASN A 94 27.41 11.46 30.58
CA ASN A 94 27.89 12.83 30.84
C ASN A 94 27.45 13.42 32.21
N GLN A 95 26.88 12.60 33.11
CA GLN A 95 26.52 13.03 34.49
C GLN A 95 27.39 12.41 35.60
N SER A 96 28.48 11.70 35.27
CA SER A 96 29.33 11.03 36.28
C SER A 96 30.81 11.45 36.28
N LYS A 97 31.15 12.68 35.90
CA LYS A 97 32.48 13.25 36.18
C LYS A 97 32.40 14.65 36.77
#